data_AF-B5YB57-F1
#
_entry.id   AF-B5YB57-F1
#
_cell.length_a   1.000
_cell.length_b   1.000
_cell.length_c   1.000
_cell.angle_alpha   90.00
_cell.angle_beta   90.00
_cell.angle_gamma   90.00
#
_symmetry.space_group_name_H-M   'P 1'
#
loop_
_entity.id
_entity.type
_entity.pdbx_description
1 polymer ?
#
loop_
_entity_poly.entity_id
_entity_poly.type
_entity_poly.pdbx_seq_one_letter_code
_entity_poly.pdbx_strand_id
1 'polypeptide(L)'
;MNCQDFREKMFLYPEVDEEFFTHLRNCDECRREFEEFLEIEKKLKEKVNEEDEIVREWDRVYIKVLNTLRYEKIKRQVYIFILLLLEVFIFSLVFIIGYRLVRFFIQNPSLFVLTLKSLFQIFSQFNFYLFVILLLVFIYQTTKLHGKYK
;
A
#
# COMPACT_ATOMS: atom_id res chain seq x y z
N MET A 1 -3.54 29.36 -59.43
CA MET A 1 -4.15 28.46 -58.44
C MET A 1 -5.50 29.00 -57.99
N ASN A 2 -6.51 28.14 -57.86
CA ASN A 2 -7.83 28.48 -57.29
C ASN A 2 -7.87 28.17 -55.77
N CYS A 3 -8.90 28.63 -55.05
CA CYS A 3 -9.00 28.41 -53.58
C CYS A 3 -9.16 26.93 -53.19
N GLN A 4 -9.69 26.09 -54.09
CA GLN A 4 -9.86 24.65 -53.84
C GLN A 4 -8.52 23.92 -53.91
N ASP A 5 -7.73 24.20 -54.96
CA ASP A 5 -6.36 23.72 -55.13
C ASP A 5 -5.47 24.19 -53.96
N PHE A 6 -5.69 25.41 -53.45
CA PHE A 6 -4.98 25.95 -52.29
C PHE A 6 -5.21 25.09 -51.04
N ARG A 7 -6.48 24.74 -50.74
CA ARG A 7 -6.84 23.92 -49.57
C ARG A 7 -6.25 22.52 -49.66
N GLU A 8 -6.18 21.93 -50.86
CA GLU A 8 -5.54 20.63 -51.06
C GLU A 8 -4.02 20.72 -50.83
N LYS A 9 -3.36 21.77 -51.34
CA LYS A 9 -1.92 21.99 -51.13
C LYS A 9 -1.56 22.40 -49.69
N MET A 10 -2.50 22.95 -48.92
CA MET A 10 -2.27 23.35 -47.52
C MET A 10 -1.80 22.18 -46.63
N PHE A 11 -2.33 20.97 -46.86
CA PHE A 11 -1.94 19.77 -46.11
C PHE A 11 -0.55 19.23 -46.47
N LEU A 12 0.02 19.66 -47.60
CA LEU A 12 1.36 19.29 -48.04
C LEU A 12 2.45 20.22 -47.50
N TYR A 13 2.06 21.30 -46.80
CA TYR A 13 3.01 22.20 -46.17
C TYR A 13 3.95 21.44 -45.22
N PRO A 14 5.29 21.65 -45.28
CA PRO A 14 6.01 22.71 -45.99
C PRO A 14 6.41 22.43 -47.46
N GLU A 15 6.06 21.28 -48.03
CA GLU A 15 6.40 20.85 -49.40
C GLU A 15 5.43 21.45 -50.45
N VAL A 16 5.45 22.78 -50.61
CA VAL A 16 4.53 23.51 -51.51
C VAL A 16 5.28 24.42 -52.52
N ASP A 17 4.67 24.61 -53.70
CA ASP A 17 5.24 25.41 -54.79
C ASP A 17 5.12 26.93 -54.57
N GLU A 18 5.90 27.74 -55.30
CA GLU A 18 5.86 29.21 -55.23
C GLU A 18 4.48 29.83 -55.54
N GLU A 19 3.66 29.14 -56.34
CA GLU A 19 2.28 29.54 -56.62
C GLU A 19 1.40 29.59 -55.35
N PHE A 20 1.71 28.77 -54.34
CA PHE A 20 1.02 28.73 -53.06
C PHE A 20 1.20 30.04 -52.28
N PHE A 21 2.45 30.50 -52.15
CA PHE A 21 2.78 31.77 -51.49
C PHE A 21 2.30 33.00 -52.27
N THR A 22 2.15 32.86 -53.58
CA THR A 22 1.61 33.93 -54.44
C THR A 22 0.09 34.04 -54.25
N HIS A 23 -0.62 32.90 -54.14
CA HIS A 23 -2.05 32.89 -53.87
C HIS A 23 -2.39 33.44 -52.47
N LEU A 24 -1.60 33.07 -51.45
CA LEU A 24 -1.73 33.61 -50.08
C LEU A 24 -1.64 35.13 -49.99
N ARG A 25 -0.81 35.75 -50.84
CA ARG A 25 -0.66 37.21 -50.89
C ARG A 25 -1.84 37.91 -51.56
N ASN A 26 -2.56 37.20 -52.44
CA ASN A 26 -3.59 37.77 -53.28
C ASN A 26 -5.02 37.42 -52.82
N CYS A 27 -5.20 36.45 -51.91
CA CYS A 27 -6.50 36.02 -51.40
C CYS A 27 -6.56 36.08 -49.87
N ASP A 28 -7.28 37.07 -49.33
CA ASP A 28 -7.44 37.28 -47.88
C ASP A 28 -8.24 36.18 -47.17
N GLU A 29 -9.06 35.42 -47.89
CA GLU A 29 -9.83 34.29 -47.36
C GLU A 29 -8.93 33.08 -47.12
N CYS A 30 -8.16 32.68 -48.14
CA CYS A 30 -7.18 31.59 -48.04
C CYS A 30 -6.07 31.91 -47.04
N ARG A 31 -5.68 33.20 -46.89
CA ARG A 31 -4.72 33.62 -45.86
C ARG A 31 -5.23 33.34 -44.44
N ARG A 32 -6.49 33.67 -44.15
CA ARG A 32 -7.09 33.42 -42.83
C ARG A 32 -7.21 31.93 -42.53
N GLU A 33 -7.65 31.13 -43.51
CA GLU A 33 -7.71 29.67 -43.34
C GLU A 33 -6.34 29.05 -43.05
N PHE A 34 -5.29 29.57 -43.70
CA PHE A 34 -3.92 29.10 -43.46
C PHE A 34 -3.37 29.51 -42.09
N GLU A 35 -3.69 30.72 -41.63
CA GLU A 35 -3.35 31.18 -40.27
C GLU A 35 -4.01 30.30 -39.20
N GLU A 36 -5.28 29.93 -39.39
CA GLU A 36 -5.99 28.99 -38.50
C GLU A 36 -5.35 27.59 -38.52
N PHE A 37 -4.98 27.09 -39.70
CA PHE A 37 -4.28 25.82 -39.84
C PHE A 37 -2.95 25.80 -39.08
N LEU A 38 -2.13 26.85 -39.21
CA LEU A 38 -0.87 26.99 -38.48
C LEU A 38 -1.07 27.07 -36.97
N GLU A 39 -2.15 27.72 -36.50
CA GLU A 39 -2.48 27.78 -35.08
C GLU A 39 -2.85 26.40 -34.52
N ILE A 40 -3.61 25.61 -35.28
CA ILE A 40 -3.96 24.23 -34.93
C ILE A 40 -2.71 23.34 -34.92
N GLU A 41 -1.86 23.43 -35.94
CA GLU A 41 -0.61 22.67 -36.02
C GLU A 41 0.31 22.98 -34.82
N LYS A 42 0.40 24.26 -34.43
CA LYS A 42 1.17 24.68 -33.26
C LYS A 42 0.62 24.08 -31.96
N LYS A 43 -0.70 24.14 -31.74
CA LYS A 43 -1.35 23.54 -30.56
C LYS A 43 -1.17 22.02 -30.49
N LEU A 44 -1.15 21.34 -31.65
CA LEU A 44 -0.90 19.90 -31.72
C LEU A 44 0.56 19.57 -31.39
N LYS A 45 1.53 20.33 -31.94
CA LYS A 45 2.96 20.15 -31.63
C LYS A 45 3.28 20.41 -30.16
N GLU A 46 2.65 21.40 -29.53
CA GLU A 46 2.81 21.68 -28.10
C GLU A 46 2.33 20.48 -27.25
N LYS A 47 1.16 19.90 -27.54
CA LYS A 47 0.66 18.71 -26.84
C LYS A 47 1.53 17.47 -27.00
N VAL A 48 2.05 17.23 -28.20
CA VAL A 48 2.96 16.08 -28.45
C VAL A 48 4.27 16.26 -27.69
N ASN A 49 4.83 17.47 -27.65
CA ASN A 49 6.03 17.76 -26.89
C ASN A 49 5.81 17.59 -25.37
N GLU A 50 4.65 17.99 -24.85
CA GLU A 50 4.27 17.76 -23.44
C GLU A 50 4.18 16.26 -23.12
N GLU A 51 3.56 15.45 -23.99
CA GLU A 51 3.51 14.00 -23.83
C GLU A 51 4.92 13.37 -23.85
N ASP A 52 5.79 13.80 -24.78
CA ASP A 52 7.17 13.32 -24.87
C ASP A 52 8.04 13.74 -23.66
N GLU A 53 7.73 14.88 -23.03
CA GLU A 53 8.36 15.30 -21.79
C GLU A 53 7.90 14.45 -20.60
N ILE A 54 6.59 14.18 -20.49
CA ILE A 54 6.01 13.30 -19.48
C ILE A 54 6.57 11.87 -19.59
N VAL A 55 6.69 11.32 -20.81
CA VAL A 55 7.26 9.99 -21.03
C VAL A 55 8.72 9.93 -20.58
N ARG A 56 9.52 10.95 -20.88
CA ARG A 56 10.93 11.03 -20.46
C ARG A 56 11.09 11.18 -18.95
N GLU A 57 10.24 11.95 -18.28
CA GLU A 57 10.23 12.03 -16.82
C GLU A 57 9.79 10.71 -16.19
N TRP A 58 8.77 10.08 -16.75
CA TRP A 58 8.29 8.78 -16.29
C TRP A 58 9.35 7.71 -16.38
N ASP A 59 10.08 7.60 -17.49
CA ASP A 59 11.18 6.62 -17.63
C ASP A 59 12.26 6.80 -16.57
N ARG A 60 12.57 8.06 -16.21
CA ARG A 60 13.55 8.38 -15.17
C ARG A 60 13.07 7.93 -13.78
N VAL A 61 11.80 8.13 -13.47
CA VAL A 61 11.20 7.78 -12.16
C VAL A 61 10.86 6.29 -12.07
N TYR A 62 10.41 5.69 -13.17
CA TYR A 62 9.91 4.32 -13.26
C TYR A 62 10.96 3.30 -12.81
N ILE A 63 12.19 3.43 -13.27
CA ILE A 63 13.30 2.54 -12.86
C ILE A 63 13.54 2.63 -11.36
N LYS A 64 13.51 3.84 -10.80
CA LYS A 64 13.71 4.07 -9.36
C LYS A 64 12.58 3.45 -8.53
N VAL A 65 11.33 3.63 -8.95
CA VAL A 65 10.15 3.05 -8.31
C VAL A 65 10.18 1.52 -8.39
N LEU A 66 10.46 0.95 -9.56
CA LEU A 66 10.58 -0.51 -9.72
C LEU A 66 11.67 -1.11 -8.83
N ASN A 67 12.84 -0.49 -8.77
CA ASN A 67 13.93 -0.96 -7.93
C ASN A 67 13.56 -0.90 -6.44
N THR A 68 12.85 0.16 -6.04
CA THR A 68 12.36 0.31 -4.65
C THR A 68 11.35 -0.78 -4.31
N LEU A 69 10.36 -1.03 -5.19
CA LEU A 69 9.36 -2.08 -5.00
C LEU A 69 9.98 -3.48 -4.97
N ARG A 70 10.97 -3.77 -5.83
CA ARG A 70 11.70 -5.04 -5.81
C ARG A 70 12.49 -5.21 -4.52
N TYR A 71 13.18 -4.17 -4.07
CA TYR A 71 13.90 -4.20 -2.80
C TYR A 71 12.96 -4.45 -1.62
N GLU A 72 11.82 -3.76 -1.56
CA GLU A 72 10.82 -4.01 -0.51
C GLU A 72 10.25 -5.43 -0.55
N LYS A 73 10.00 -5.98 -1.75
CA LYS A 73 9.54 -7.36 -1.91
C LYS A 73 10.57 -8.36 -1.35
N ILE A 74 11.85 -8.19 -1.69
CA ILE A 74 12.93 -9.03 -1.18
C ILE A 74 13.05 -8.86 0.34
N LYS A 75 13.03 -7.63 0.84
CA LYS A 75 13.09 -7.32 2.27
C LYS A 75 11.96 -8.02 3.05
N ARG A 76 10.73 -8.01 2.52
CA ARG A 76 9.60 -8.75 3.10
C ARG A 76 9.85 -10.26 3.13
N GLN A 77 10.34 -10.84 2.04
CA GLN A 77 10.66 -12.27 1.99
C GLN A 77 11.73 -12.66 3.01
N VAL A 78 12.77 -11.83 3.19
CA VAL A 78 13.81 -12.06 4.19
C VAL A 78 13.22 -12.02 5.61
N TYR A 79 12.36 -11.04 5.93
CA TYR A 79 11.71 -11.01 7.23
C TYR A 79 10.80 -12.21 7.48
N ILE A 80 10.02 -12.63 6.48
CA ILE A 80 9.19 -13.84 6.59
C ILE A 80 10.06 -15.06 6.86
N PHE A 81 11.18 -15.19 6.15
CA PHE A 81 12.12 -16.30 6.35
C PHE A 81 12.73 -16.28 7.76
N ILE A 82 13.14 -15.12 8.26
CA ILE A 82 13.65 -14.96 9.64
C ILE A 82 12.57 -15.33 10.66
N LEU A 83 11.32 -14.90 10.46
CA LEU A 83 10.21 -15.22 11.35
C LEU A 83 9.94 -16.73 11.37
N LEU A 84 9.95 -17.39 10.22
CA LEU A 84 9.79 -18.85 10.12
C LEU A 84 10.93 -19.59 10.84
N LEU A 85 12.18 -19.14 10.67
CA LEU A 85 13.31 -19.72 11.39
C LEU A 85 13.16 -19.54 12.91
N LEU A 86 12.73 -18.36 13.34
CA LEU A 86 12.49 -18.06 14.75
C LEU A 86 11.36 -18.94 15.32
N GLU A 87 10.28 -19.12 14.58
CA GLU A 87 9.17 -20.01 14.93
C GLU A 87 9.66 -21.44 15.14
N VAL A 88 10.38 -22.01 14.17
CA VAL A 88 10.97 -23.36 14.27
C VAL A 88 11.91 -23.46 15.48
N PHE A 89 12.73 -22.45 15.72
CA PHE A 89 13.63 -22.41 16.86
C PHE A 89 12.86 -22.43 18.18
N ILE A 90 11.84 -21.58 18.34
CA ILE A 90 11.00 -21.54 19.54
C ILE A 90 10.28 -22.88 19.74
N PHE A 91 9.67 -23.44 18.70
CA PHE A 91 9.01 -24.75 18.78
C PHE A 91 9.97 -25.85 19.22
N SER A 92 11.19 -25.88 18.67
CA SER A 92 12.19 -26.85 19.07
C SER A 92 12.61 -26.70 20.54
N LEU A 93 12.76 -25.47 21.02
CA LEU A 93 13.07 -25.17 22.42
C LEU A 93 11.95 -25.62 23.35
N VAL A 94 10.69 -25.27 23.03
CA VAL A 94 9.52 -25.68 23.80
C VAL A 94 9.41 -27.20 23.85
N PHE A 95 9.67 -27.87 22.73
CA PHE A 95 9.66 -29.33 22.67
C PHE A 95 10.75 -29.95 23.56
N ILE A 96 11.99 -29.43 23.52
CA ILE A 96 13.11 -29.91 24.35
C ILE A 96 12.81 -29.69 25.84
N ILE A 97 12.34 -28.50 26.20
CA ILE A 97 11.99 -28.16 27.59
C ILE A 97 10.84 -29.03 28.07
N GLY A 98 9.77 -29.14 27.28
CA GLY A 98 8.61 -29.97 27.57
C GLY A 98 8.99 -31.44 27.76
N TYR A 99 9.80 -31.99 26.86
CA TYR A 99 10.32 -33.35 26.97
C TYR A 99 11.12 -33.56 28.27
N ARG A 100 12.01 -32.62 28.62
CA ARG A 100 12.78 -32.70 29.88
C ARG A 100 11.89 -32.62 31.10
N LEU A 101 10.89 -31.74 31.11
CA LEU A 101 9.93 -31.60 32.21
C LEU A 101 9.12 -32.90 32.38
N VAL A 102 8.58 -33.44 31.30
CA VAL A 102 7.83 -34.71 31.34
C VAL A 102 8.72 -35.83 31.88
N ARG A 103 9.96 -35.95 31.39
CA ARG A 103 10.91 -36.96 31.88
C ARG A 103 11.22 -36.77 33.37
N PHE A 104 11.44 -35.53 33.83
CA PHE A 104 11.68 -35.20 35.23
C PHE A 104 10.50 -35.61 36.13
N PHE A 105 9.27 -35.35 35.70
CA PHE A 105 8.06 -35.70 36.44
C PHE A 105 7.75 -37.20 36.42
N ILE A 106 8.05 -37.90 35.32
CA ILE A 106 7.97 -39.37 35.29
C ILE A 106 8.94 -39.98 36.32
N GLN A 107 10.14 -39.41 36.44
CA GLN A 107 11.12 -39.87 37.43
C GLN A 107 10.76 -39.47 38.87
N ASN A 108 10.02 -38.38 39.05
CA ASN A 108 9.65 -37.83 40.36
C ASN A 108 8.13 -37.55 40.44
N PRO A 109 7.28 -38.60 40.50
CA PRO A 109 5.83 -38.43 40.48
C PRO A 109 5.29 -37.69 41.71
N SER A 110 5.95 -37.80 42.86
CA SER A 110 5.59 -37.05 44.07
C SER A 110 5.70 -35.54 43.87
N LEU A 111 6.78 -35.07 43.24
CA LEU A 111 6.97 -33.67 42.90
C LEU A 111 5.91 -33.19 41.90
N PHE A 112 5.55 -34.01 40.90
CA PHE A 112 4.49 -33.67 39.95
C PHE A 112 3.15 -33.38 40.65
N VAL A 113 2.74 -34.28 41.54
CA VAL A 113 1.49 -34.12 42.32
C VAL A 113 1.56 -32.88 43.21
N LEU A 114 2.71 -32.61 43.83
CA LEU A 114 2.92 -31.45 44.69
C LEU A 114 2.86 -30.14 43.90
N THR A 115 3.41 -30.13 42.68
CA THR A 115 3.37 -28.99 41.74
C THR A 115 1.93 -28.74 41.25
N LEU A 116 1.18 -29.79 40.91
CA LEU A 116 -0.23 -29.66 40.54
C LEU A 116 -1.09 -29.15 41.70
N LYS A 117 -0.89 -29.66 42.92
CA LYS A 117 -1.61 -29.20 44.11
C LYS A 117 -1.35 -27.72 44.39
N SER A 118 -0.10 -27.28 44.30
CA SER A 118 0.27 -25.88 44.52
C SER A 118 -0.29 -24.96 43.43
N LEU A 119 -0.25 -25.37 42.16
CA LEU A 119 -0.91 -24.64 41.08
C LEU A 119 -2.43 -24.51 41.31
N PHE A 120 -3.10 -25.62 41.66
CA PHE A 120 -4.54 -25.60 41.94
C PHE A 120 -4.89 -24.68 43.12
N GLN A 121 -4.06 -24.67 44.16
CA GLN A 121 -4.23 -23.79 45.30
C GLN A 121 -4.11 -22.30 44.91
N ILE A 122 -3.14 -21.96 44.05
CA ILE A 122 -2.99 -20.59 43.51
C ILE A 122 -4.23 -20.20 42.70
N PHE A 123 -4.70 -21.06 41.79
CA PHE A 123 -5.92 -20.81 41.01
C PHE A 123 -7.15 -20.64 41.90
N SER A 124 -7.30 -21.47 42.93
CA SER A 124 -8.39 -21.38 43.90
C SER A 124 -8.35 -20.06 44.68
N GLN A 125 -7.17 -19.62 45.11
CA GLN A 125 -7.01 -18.34 45.80
C GLN A 125 -7.35 -17.17 44.88
N PHE A 126 -6.88 -17.21 43.62
CA PHE A 126 -7.17 -16.16 42.65
C PHE A 126 -8.67 -16.05 42.36
N ASN A 127 -9.36 -17.18 42.18
CA ASN A 127 -10.81 -17.23 42.03
C ASN A 127 -11.55 -16.72 43.27
N PHE A 128 -11.06 -17.03 44.47
CA PHE A 128 -11.63 -16.50 45.70
C PHE A 128 -11.51 -14.97 45.78
N TYR A 129 -10.35 -14.41 45.45
CA TYR A 129 -10.18 -12.95 45.41
C TYR A 129 -11.09 -12.29 44.37
N LEU A 130 -11.21 -12.88 43.18
CA LEU A 130 -12.15 -12.43 42.15
C LEU A 130 -13.59 -12.46 42.64
N PHE A 131 -14.00 -13.53 43.33
CA PHE A 131 -15.32 -13.64 43.93
C PHE A 131 -15.56 -12.54 44.99
N VAL A 132 -14.59 -12.29 45.87
CA VAL A 132 -14.70 -11.22 46.89
C VAL A 132 -14.82 -9.85 46.23
N ILE A 133 -14.03 -9.56 45.19
CA ILE A 133 -14.11 -8.30 44.44
C ILE A 133 -15.49 -8.15 43.79
N LEU A 134 -15.99 -9.18 43.12
CA LEU A 134 -17.32 -9.17 42.51
C LEU A 134 -18.43 -8.97 43.55
N LEU A 135 -18.30 -9.59 44.71
CA LEU A 135 -19.26 -9.45 45.82
C LEU A 135 -19.25 -8.03 46.40
N LEU A 136 -18.07 -7.41 46.56
CA LEU A 136 -17.95 -6.01 46.97
C LEU A 136 -18.56 -5.06 45.93
N VAL A 137 -18.33 -5.30 44.64
CA VAL A 137 -18.94 -4.53 43.55
C VAL A 137 -20.47 -4.67 43.57
N PHE A 138 -20.97 -5.88 43.78
CA PHE A 138 -22.41 -6.15 43.90
C PHE A 138 -23.05 -5.44 45.10
N ILE A 139 -22.42 -5.49 46.28
CA ILE A 139 -22.88 -4.76 47.47
C ILE A 139 -22.86 -3.25 47.21
N TYR A 140 -21.78 -2.73 46.62
CA TYR A 140 -21.68 -1.30 46.29
C TYR A 140 -22.78 -0.86 45.32
N GLN A 141 -23.08 -1.65 44.29
CA GLN A 141 -24.16 -1.35 43.35
C GLN A 141 -25.54 -1.38 44.02
N THR A 142 -25.82 -2.40 44.83
CA THR A 142 -27.12 -2.53 45.51
C THR A 142 -27.34 -1.44 46.56
N THR A 143 -26.33 -1.07 47.34
CA THR A 143 -26.40 0.05 48.29
C THR A 143 -26.52 1.40 47.61
N LYS A 144 -25.79 1.65 46.51
CA LYS A 144 -25.92 2.87 45.70
C LYS A 144 -27.29 2.99 45.05
N LEU A 145 -27.89 1.89 44.59
CA LEU A 145 -29.25 1.86 44.06
C LEU A 145 -30.28 2.14 45.17
N HIS A 146 -30.15 1.54 46.34
CA HIS A 146 -31.04 1.81 47.47
C HIS A 146 -30.96 3.26 47.98
N GLY A 147 -29.79 3.90 47.94
CA GLY A 147 -29.63 5.31 48.30
C GLY A 147 -30.21 6.30 47.27
N LYS A 148 -30.51 5.87 46.04
CA LYS A 148 -31.05 6.72 44.97
C LYS A 148 -32.58 6.69 44.88
N TYR A 149 -33.23 5.74 45.57
CA TYR A 149 -34.69 5.55 45.60
C TYR A 149 -35.30 5.82 46.99
N LYS A 150 -34.62 6.59 47.83
CA LYS A 150 -35.09 7.06 49.14
C LYS A 150 -35.00 8.58 49.18
#